data_AF-A0A7G2K1C5-F1
#
_entry.id   AF-A0A7G2K1C5-F1
#
_cell.length_a   1.000
_cell.length_b   1.000
_cell.length_c   1.000
_cell.angle_alpha   90.00
_cell.angle_beta   90.00
_cell.angle_gamma   90.00
#
_symmetry.space_group_name_H-M   'P 1'
#
loop_
_entity.id
_entity.type
_entity.pdbx_description
1 polymer ?
#
loop_
_entity_poly.entity_id
_entity_poly.type
_entity_poly.pdbx_seq_one_letter_code
_entity_poly.pdbx_strand_id
1 'polypeptide(L)'
;MISRAIAEMPEPSSPVTALEVQPREWTPVINTTGLVRANQGAMLSTQNAGTISQVLVQNGQQVKKGDLLIELDSSVEHASLQAAQAQLPALRQTYQRYANLLKSNAVSRQEMDNAKAAYDAQLANIESLKAVITL
;
A
#
# COMPACT_ATOMS: atom_id res chain seq x y z
N MET A 1 67.46 63.55 -59.01
CA MET A 1 67.89 63.09 -57.66
C MET A 1 66.71 62.62 -56.78
N ILE A 2 65.56 62.19 -57.34
CA ILE A 2 64.37 61.81 -56.53
C ILE A 2 64.07 60.29 -56.66
N SER A 3 64.74 59.59 -57.58
CA SER A 3 64.43 58.20 -57.95
C SER A 3 64.96 57.13 -56.98
N ARG A 4 65.78 57.49 -55.98
CA ARG A 4 66.35 56.55 -55.00
C ARG A 4 65.62 56.51 -53.65
N ALA A 5 64.73 57.47 -53.38
CA ALA A 5 64.09 57.60 -52.05
C ALA A 5 62.85 56.69 -51.85
N ILE A 6 62.31 56.11 -52.93
CA ILE A 6 61.04 55.35 -52.88
C ILE A 6 61.29 53.84 -52.74
N ALA A 7 62.54 53.37 -52.93
CA ALA A 7 62.88 51.95 -52.88
C ALA A 7 63.30 51.44 -51.47
N GLU A 8 63.50 52.34 -50.51
CA GLU A 8 63.95 52.02 -49.14
C GLU A 8 62.93 52.41 -48.05
N MET A 9 61.73 52.89 -48.41
CA MET A 9 60.69 53.16 -47.40
C MET A 9 60.16 51.83 -46.85
N PRO A 10 60.36 51.52 -45.55
CA PRO A 10 59.72 50.36 -44.94
C PRO A 10 58.21 50.53 -45.08
N GLU A 11 57.52 49.49 -45.54
CA GLU A 11 56.07 49.57 -45.75
C GLU A 11 55.37 50.04 -44.46
N PRO A 12 54.44 51.01 -44.56
CA PRO A 12 53.80 51.57 -43.37
C PRO A 12 52.99 50.48 -42.66
N SER A 13 53.43 50.08 -41.48
CA SER A 13 52.73 49.10 -40.66
C SER A 13 51.50 49.75 -40.02
N SER A 14 50.32 49.29 -40.41
CA SER A 14 49.07 49.68 -39.77
C SER A 14 48.91 48.92 -38.45
N PRO A 15 48.81 49.60 -37.29
CA PRO A 15 48.62 48.91 -36.02
C PRO A 15 47.23 48.28 -35.99
N VAL A 16 47.19 46.99 -35.64
CA VAL A 16 45.95 46.25 -35.40
C VAL A 16 45.83 45.93 -33.92
N THR A 17 44.61 45.99 -33.40
CA THR A 17 44.34 45.54 -32.04
C THR A 17 44.11 44.04 -32.08
N ALA A 18 44.95 43.28 -31.38
CA ALA A 18 44.82 41.84 -31.22
C ALA A 18 44.53 41.49 -29.77
N LEU A 19 43.83 40.38 -29.56
CA LEU A 19 43.59 39.77 -28.26
C LEU A 19 44.09 38.33 -28.30
N GLU A 20 44.92 37.95 -27.33
CA GLU A 20 45.40 36.58 -27.19
C GLU A 20 44.31 35.70 -26.57
N VAL A 21 43.92 34.63 -27.27
CA VAL A 21 42.87 33.72 -26.82
C VAL A 21 43.50 32.65 -25.92
N GLN A 22 43.01 32.54 -24.68
CA GLN A 22 43.42 31.50 -23.75
C GLN A 22 42.43 30.33 -23.77
N PRO A 23 42.89 29.06 -23.82
CA PRO A 23 42.02 27.90 -23.71
C PRO A 23 41.29 27.91 -22.37
N ARG A 24 39.96 27.81 -22.41
CA ARG A 24 39.13 27.64 -21.21
C ARG A 24 38.31 26.38 -21.37
N GLU A 25 38.29 25.54 -20.35
CA GLU A 25 37.34 24.43 -20.31
C GLU A 25 35.93 25.01 -20.21
N TRP A 26 35.15 24.79 -21.27
CA TRP A 26 33.76 25.16 -21.36
C TRP A 26 32.94 23.86 -21.34
N THR A 27 32.22 23.63 -20.25
CA THR A 27 31.25 22.54 -20.19
C THR A 27 29.89 23.09 -20.60
N PRO A 28 29.33 22.69 -21.75
CA PRO A 28 28.00 23.13 -22.15
C PRO A 28 26.97 22.57 -21.18
N VAL A 29 26.20 23.46 -20.55
CA VAL A 29 25.08 23.09 -19.68
C VAL A 29 23.80 23.09 -20.49
N ILE A 30 23.07 21.99 -20.47
CA ILE A 30 21.74 21.90 -21.09
C ILE A 30 20.70 22.13 -20.00
N ASN A 31 20.05 23.29 -20.04
CA ASN A 31 18.93 23.59 -19.15
C ASN A 31 17.66 22.97 -19.74
N THR A 32 16.96 22.16 -18.96
CA THR A 32 15.68 21.55 -19.33
C THR A 32 14.66 21.72 -18.22
N THR A 33 13.39 21.77 -18.60
CA THR A 33 12.27 21.82 -17.66
C THR A 33 11.66 20.42 -17.59
N GLY A 34 11.77 19.79 -16.41
CA GLY A 34 11.14 18.50 -16.12
C GLY A 34 9.83 18.68 -15.36
N LEU A 35 8.86 17.81 -15.59
CA LEU A 35 7.65 17.73 -14.78
C LEU A 35 7.86 16.68 -13.68
N VAL A 36 7.71 17.07 -12.41
CA VAL A 36 7.67 16.12 -11.30
C VAL A 36 6.28 15.50 -11.23
N ARG A 37 6.20 14.17 -11.28
CA ARG A 37 4.97 13.41 -11.10
C ARG A 37 5.08 12.57 -9.83
N ALA A 38 3.95 12.33 -9.17
CA ALA A 38 3.90 11.35 -8.09
C ALA A 38 4.35 9.99 -8.65
N ASN A 39 5.31 9.37 -7.98
CA ASN A 39 5.84 8.07 -8.39
C ASN A 39 4.75 6.99 -8.32
N GLN A 40 3.85 7.09 -7.33
CA GLN A 40 2.75 6.16 -7.11
C GLN A 40 1.53 6.91 -6.60
N GLY A 41 0.39 6.75 -7.29
CA GLY A 41 -0.92 7.13 -6.79
C GLY A 41 -1.77 5.87 -6.66
N ALA A 42 -2.45 5.70 -5.53
CA ALA A 42 -3.37 4.60 -5.31
C ALA A 42 -4.79 5.15 -5.14
N MET A 43 -5.75 4.62 -5.89
CA MET A 43 -7.16 4.79 -5.57
C MET A 43 -7.51 3.79 -4.48
N LEU A 44 -7.89 4.29 -3.31
CA LEU A 44 -8.31 3.48 -2.18
C LEU A 44 -9.83 3.35 -2.20
N SER A 45 -10.31 2.10 -2.17
CA SER A 45 -11.72 1.77 -2.03
C SER A 45 -11.88 0.77 -0.90
N THR A 46 -13.05 0.74 -0.28
CA THR A 46 -13.38 -0.28 0.71
C THR A 46 -13.60 -1.62 0.00
N GLN A 47 -13.16 -2.71 0.62
CA GLN A 47 -13.39 -4.06 0.08
C GLN A 47 -14.87 -4.46 0.19
N ASN A 48 -15.55 -3.96 1.23
CA ASN A 48 -16.95 -4.23 1.51
C ASN A 48 -17.77 -2.94 1.39
N ALA A 49 -19.04 -3.09 0.98
CA ALA A 49 -20.01 -2.00 1.04
C ALA A 49 -20.49 -1.84 2.49
N GLY A 50 -20.42 -0.63 3.03
CA GLY A 50 -20.82 -0.34 4.40
C GLY A 50 -20.92 1.15 4.66
N THR A 51 -21.54 1.50 5.79
CA THR A 51 -21.59 2.89 6.26
C THR A 51 -20.26 3.25 6.90
N ILE A 52 -19.72 4.43 6.57
CA ILE A 52 -18.51 4.94 7.24
C ILE A 52 -18.88 5.34 8.67
N SER A 53 -18.27 4.70 9.66
CA SER A 53 -18.38 5.07 11.07
C SER A 53 -17.53 6.31 11.34
N GLN A 54 -16.25 6.27 10.92
CA GLN A 54 -15.32 7.36 11.18
C GLN A 54 -14.26 7.50 10.08
N VAL A 55 -13.89 8.73 9.77
CA VAL A 55 -12.72 9.06 8.95
C VAL A 55 -11.61 9.55 9.88
N LEU A 56 -10.47 8.86 9.88
CA LEU A 56 -9.36 9.08 10.83
C LEU A 56 -8.21 9.89 10.22
N VAL A 57 -8.38 10.36 8.98
CA VAL A 57 -7.34 11.05 8.22
C VAL A 57 -7.80 12.42 7.72
N GLN A 58 -6.85 13.34 7.66
CA GLN A 58 -7.05 14.70 7.15
C GLN A 58 -6.46 14.87 5.76
N ASN A 59 -7.01 15.80 4.98
CA ASN A 59 -6.51 16.13 3.65
C ASN A 59 -5.05 16.59 3.72
N GLY A 60 -4.17 15.92 2.97
CA GLY A 60 -2.73 16.21 2.93
C GLY A 60 -1.90 15.57 4.05
N GLN A 61 -2.53 14.78 4.93
CA GLN A 61 -1.81 14.04 5.97
C GLN A 61 -0.94 12.93 5.38
N GLN A 62 0.31 12.83 5.83
CA GLN A 62 1.18 11.70 5.50
C GLN A 62 0.75 10.48 6.31
N VAL A 63 0.47 9.38 5.62
CA VAL A 63 0.09 8.09 6.21
C VAL A 63 1.07 7.01 5.78
N LYS A 64 1.31 6.04 6.66
CA LYS A 64 2.19 4.90 6.42
C LYS A 64 1.37 3.67 6.06
N LYS A 65 2.04 2.66 5.50
CA LYS A 65 1.42 1.37 5.21
C LYS A 65 0.92 0.74 6.52
N GLY A 66 -0.38 0.42 6.57
CA GLY A 66 -1.03 -0.19 7.72
C GLY A 66 -1.77 0.80 8.63
N ASP A 67 -1.70 2.10 8.35
CA ASP A 67 -2.47 3.08 9.12
C ASP A 67 -3.97 2.93 8.81
N LEU A 68 -4.79 2.95 9.86
CA LEU A 68 -6.24 2.94 9.73
C LEU A 68 -6.72 4.30 9.23
N LEU A 69 -7.27 4.31 8.01
CA LEU A 69 -7.71 5.56 7.36
C LEU A 69 -9.21 5.83 7.60
N ILE A 70 -10.02 4.77 7.50
CA ILE A 70 -11.47 4.82 7.55
C ILE A 70 -11.93 3.59 8.32
N GLU A 71 -12.87 3.80 9.24
CA GLU A 71 -13.56 2.74 9.96
C GLU A 71 -14.98 2.61 9.40
N LEU A 72 -15.36 1.40 9.00
CA LEU A 72 -16.73 1.07 8.61
C LEU A 72 -17.52 0.64 9.86
N ASP A 73 -18.81 0.97 9.89
CA ASP A 73 -19.72 0.45 10.90
C ASP A 73 -19.86 -1.06 10.72
N SER A 74 -19.22 -1.82 11.62
CA SER A 74 -19.20 -3.28 11.64
C SER A 74 -20.12 -3.85 12.74
N SER A 75 -21.06 -3.05 13.26
CA SER A 75 -21.93 -3.44 14.37
C SER A 75 -22.77 -4.68 14.07
N VAL A 76 -23.23 -4.84 12.82
CA VAL A 76 -24.04 -5.97 12.37
C VAL A 76 -23.22 -7.25 12.28
N GLU A 77 -21.99 -7.16 11.79
CA GLU A 77 -21.04 -8.26 11.68
C GLU A 77 -20.60 -8.73 13.07
N HIS A 78 -20.31 -7.77 13.97
CA HIS A 78 -20.00 -8.07 15.38
C HIS A 78 -21.16 -8.73 16.10
N ALA A 79 -22.40 -8.24 15.92
CA ALA A 79 -23.59 -8.87 16.49
C ALA A 79 -23.79 -10.29 15.95
N SER A 80 -23.60 -10.49 14.65
CA SER A 80 -23.69 -11.82 14.00
C SER A 80 -22.63 -12.79 14.55
N LEU A 81 -21.39 -12.32 14.72
CA LEU A 81 -20.31 -13.10 15.33
C LEU A 81 -20.65 -13.47 16.79
N GLN A 82 -21.17 -12.54 17.57
CA GLN A 82 -21.59 -12.80 18.95
C GLN A 82 -22.71 -13.85 19.02
N ALA A 83 -23.71 -13.75 18.14
CA ALA A 83 -24.79 -14.72 18.05
C ALA A 83 -24.28 -16.14 17.71
N ALA A 84 -23.35 -16.25 16.76
CA ALA A 84 -22.73 -17.53 16.41
C ALA A 84 -21.88 -18.11 17.56
N GLN A 85 -21.11 -17.25 18.25
CA GLN A 85 -20.32 -17.65 19.43
C GLN A 85 -21.19 -18.12 20.59
N ALA A 86 -22.37 -17.52 20.80
CA ALA A 86 -23.28 -17.91 21.86
C ALA A 86 -23.86 -19.32 21.69
N GLN A 87 -23.94 -19.84 20.47
CA GLN A 87 -24.42 -21.19 20.18
C GLN A 87 -23.34 -22.27 20.38
N LEU A 88 -22.06 -21.89 20.32
CA LEU A 88 -20.93 -22.82 20.40
C LEU A 88 -20.86 -23.61 21.73
N PRO A 89 -21.09 -23.02 22.92
CA PRO A 89 -21.08 -23.75 24.18
C PRO A 89 -22.08 -24.90 24.22
N ALA A 90 -23.29 -24.71 23.69
CA ALA A 90 -24.33 -25.74 23.68
C ALA A 90 -23.94 -26.94 22.82
N LEU A 91 -23.37 -26.68 21.63
CA LEU A 91 -22.85 -27.71 20.73
C LEU A 91 -21.62 -28.41 21.33
N ARG A 92 -20.71 -27.65 21.95
CA ARG A 92 -19.53 -28.20 22.63
C ARG A 92 -19.92 -29.14 23.78
N GLN A 93 -20.85 -28.72 24.62
CA GLN A 93 -21.34 -29.53 25.73
C GLN A 93 -22.05 -30.80 25.23
N THR A 94 -22.79 -30.68 24.13
CA THR A 94 -23.42 -31.84 23.47
C THR A 94 -22.36 -32.80 22.96
N TYR A 95 -21.39 -32.34 22.16
CA TYR A 95 -20.28 -33.18 21.71
C TYR A 95 -19.54 -33.87 22.87
N GLN A 96 -19.21 -33.13 23.94
CA GLN A 96 -18.55 -33.70 25.12
C GLN A 96 -19.41 -34.76 25.83
N ARG A 97 -20.72 -34.52 25.95
CA ARG A 97 -21.66 -35.49 26.52
C ARG A 97 -21.69 -36.77 25.70
N TYR A 98 -21.81 -36.68 24.38
CA TYR A 98 -21.81 -37.85 23.50
C TYR A 98 -20.47 -38.58 23.48
N ALA A 99 -19.35 -37.85 23.54
CA ALA A 99 -18.01 -38.44 23.67
C ALA A 99 -17.84 -39.24 24.97
N ASN A 100 -18.41 -38.76 26.08
CA ASN A 100 -18.42 -39.50 27.35
C ASN A 100 -19.35 -40.72 27.30
N LEU A 101 -20.54 -40.58 26.72
CA LEU A 101 -21.50 -41.69 26.57
C LEU A 101 -20.97 -42.79 25.66
N LEU A 102 -20.19 -42.43 24.62
CA LEU A 102 -19.58 -43.41 23.72
C LEU A 102 -18.55 -44.27 24.46
N LYS A 103 -17.76 -43.67 25.38
CA LYS A 103 -16.81 -44.42 26.24
C LYS A 103 -17.52 -45.41 27.15
N SER A 104 -18.75 -45.11 27.57
CA SER A 104 -19.59 -46.01 28.36
C SER A 104 -20.51 -46.91 27.51
N ASN A 105 -20.32 -46.99 26.19
CA ASN A 105 -21.18 -47.72 25.24
C ASN A 105 -22.68 -47.38 25.32
N ALA A 106 -23.02 -46.17 25.76
CA ALA A 106 -24.39 -45.70 25.97
C ALA A 106 -24.99 -44.96 24.75
N VAL A 107 -24.22 -44.80 23.67
CA VAL A 107 -24.64 -44.15 22.42
C VAL A 107 -23.88 -44.76 21.24
N SER A 108 -24.42 -44.69 20.02
CA SER A 108 -23.72 -45.17 18.83
C SER A 108 -22.67 -44.17 18.34
N ARG A 109 -21.72 -44.64 17.54
CA ARG A 109 -20.71 -43.77 16.90
C ARG A 109 -21.37 -42.73 15.99
N GLN A 110 -22.48 -43.08 15.33
CA GLN A 110 -23.16 -42.19 14.40
C GLN A 110 -23.67 -40.92 15.10
N GLU A 111 -24.27 -41.02 16.29
CA GLU A 111 -24.72 -39.82 17.00
C GLU A 111 -23.56 -38.98 17.55
N MET A 112 -22.44 -39.61 17.95
CA MET A 112 -21.23 -38.89 18.34
C MET A 112 -20.63 -38.13 17.15
N ASP A 113 -20.55 -38.77 15.99
CA ASP A 113 -20.05 -38.18 14.75
C ASP A 113 -20.96 -37.03 14.28
N ASN A 114 -22.29 -37.19 14.40
CA ASN A 114 -23.25 -36.12 14.11
C ASN A 114 -23.07 -34.92 15.06
N ALA A 115 -22.88 -35.17 16.36
CA ALA A 115 -22.63 -34.10 17.34
C ALA A 115 -21.29 -33.39 17.07
N LYS A 116 -20.26 -34.14 16.66
CA LYS A 116 -18.97 -33.59 16.26
C LYS A 116 -19.10 -32.73 15.00
N ALA A 117 -19.80 -33.23 13.98
CA ALA A 117 -20.03 -32.50 12.73
C ALA A 117 -20.77 -31.18 12.97
N ALA A 118 -21.79 -31.17 13.85
CA ALA A 118 -22.51 -29.95 14.21
C ALA A 118 -21.61 -28.93 14.95
N TYR A 119 -20.73 -29.41 15.84
CA TYR A 119 -19.75 -28.57 16.52
C TYR A 119 -18.73 -27.96 15.56
N ASP A 120 -18.17 -28.78 14.67
CA ASP A 120 -17.19 -28.35 13.68
C ASP A 120 -17.80 -27.37 12.65
N ALA A 121 -19.04 -27.61 12.23
CA ALA A 121 -19.77 -26.70 11.34
C ALA A 121 -19.96 -25.31 11.97
N GLN A 122 -20.28 -25.25 13.27
CA GLN A 122 -20.42 -23.97 13.97
C GLN A 122 -19.07 -23.27 14.15
N LEU A 123 -17.98 -24.02 14.39
CA LEU A 123 -16.64 -23.44 14.42
C LEU A 123 -16.28 -22.81 13.07
N ALA A 124 -16.52 -23.52 11.96
CA ALA A 124 -16.28 -23.02 10.62
C ALA A 124 -17.12 -21.76 10.32
N ASN A 125 -18.37 -21.72 10.78
CA ASN A 125 -19.21 -20.52 10.66
C ASN A 125 -18.62 -19.32 11.41
N ILE A 126 -18.16 -19.51 12.65
CA ILE A 126 -17.51 -18.46 13.44
C ILE A 126 -16.21 -17.98 12.76
N GLU A 127 -15.42 -18.88 12.20
CA GLU A 127 -14.20 -18.55 11.47
C GLU A 127 -14.49 -17.73 10.20
N SER A 128 -15.52 -18.13 9.45
CA SER A 128 -15.99 -17.38 8.28
C SER A 128 -16.44 -15.96 8.66
N LEU A 129 -17.19 -15.79 9.75
CA LEU A 129 -17.63 -14.48 10.22
C LEU A 129 -16.45 -13.61 10.71
N LYS A 130 -15.44 -14.20 11.34
CA LYS A 130 -14.21 -13.48 11.74
C LYS A 130 -13.39 -13.01 10.53
N ALA A 131 -13.34 -13.83 9.48
CA ALA A 131 -12.64 -13.47 8.24
C ALA A 131 -13.25 -12.22 7.60
N VAL A 132 -14.57 -12.07 7.65
CA VAL A 132 -15.27 -10.88 7.12
C VAL A 132 -14.93 -9.61 7.90
N ILE A 133 -14.71 -9.69 9.22
CA ILE A 133 -14.41 -8.53 10.09
C ILE A 133 -12.93 -8.11 10.02
N THR A 134 -12.01 -9.03 9.72
CA THR A 134 -10.56 -8.77 9.77
C THR A 134 -9.98 -8.24 8.44
N LEU A 135 -10.76 -8.31 7.36
CA LEU A 135 -10.38 -7.80 6.03
C LEU A 135 -10.51 -6.28 5.92
#